data_AF-A0A8T3V581-F1
#
_entry.id   AF-A0A8T3V581-F1
#
_cell.length_a   1.000
_cell.length_b   1.000
_cell.length_c   1.000
_cell.angle_alpha   90.00
_cell.angle_beta   90.00
_cell.angle_gamma   90.00
#
_symmetry.space_group_name_H-M   'P 1'
#
loop_
_entity.id
_entity.type
_entity.pdbx_description
1 polymer ?
#
loop_
_entity_poly.entity_id
_entity_poly.type
_entity_poly.pdbx_seq_one_letter_code
_entity_poly.pdbx_strand_id
1 'polypeptide(L)'
;MVRHHQPRKGSVAFSPRKRAAKETPRVKSWPQIDEPKLLGLAGYKVGMTHALVTDTDKNSPTNGMEVFTPITVLEVPPVVVMGIRAYEKTSRGLKVITEVLADNLDEELSRKISLPKEYNKSEAIAKIQGALENTEEIRVLVHTNPKVTSVPKKKP
;
A
#
# COMPACT_ATOMS: atom_id res chain seq x y z
N MET A 1 -38.32 14.32 32.88
CA MET A 1 -37.31 15.26 32.33
C MET A 1 -37.36 15.14 30.82
N VAL A 2 -37.83 16.17 30.11
CA VAL A 2 -37.89 16.17 28.65
C VAL A 2 -36.46 16.21 28.13
N ARG A 3 -36.03 15.18 27.39
CA ARG A 3 -34.67 15.10 26.82
C ARG A 3 -34.74 15.57 25.37
N HIS A 4 -33.97 16.60 25.04
CA HIS A 4 -33.76 16.99 23.65
C HIS A 4 -33.04 15.86 22.90
N HIS A 5 -33.56 15.51 21.72
CA HIS A 5 -32.94 14.50 20.87
C HIS A 5 -31.66 15.09 20.25
N GLN A 6 -30.53 14.39 20.42
CA GLN A 6 -29.27 14.76 19.77
C GLN A 6 -28.58 13.50 19.25
N PRO A 7 -27.83 13.60 18.14
CA PRO A 7 -27.00 12.50 17.66
C PRO A 7 -25.95 12.09 18.69
N ARG A 8 -25.51 10.83 18.61
CA ARG A 8 -24.40 10.35 19.42
C ARG A 8 -23.12 11.12 19.09
N LYS A 9 -22.35 11.45 20.13
CA LYS A 9 -21.03 12.08 19.97
C LYS A 9 -20.01 11.04 19.49
N GLY A 10 -19.65 11.16 18.21
CA GLY A 10 -18.59 10.38 17.57
C GLY A 10 -19.01 8.98 17.14
N SER A 11 -18.37 8.49 16.08
CA SER A 11 -18.58 7.14 15.56
C SER A 11 -17.98 6.08 16.49
N VAL A 12 -18.71 4.97 16.59
CA VAL A 12 -18.34 3.76 17.35
C VAL A 12 -17.51 2.80 16.50
N ALA A 13 -17.58 2.92 15.17
CA ALA A 13 -16.90 2.01 14.24
C ALA A 13 -15.37 2.07 14.35
N PHE A 14 -14.82 3.15 14.94
CA PHE A 14 -13.39 3.34 15.17
C PHE A 14 -12.96 2.96 16.61
N SER A 15 -13.78 2.17 17.31
CA SER A 15 -13.45 1.62 18.63
C SER A 15 -12.84 0.22 18.50
N PRO A 16 -11.90 -0.18 19.40
CA PRO A 16 -11.29 0.64 20.44
C PRO A 16 -10.31 1.67 19.85
N ARG A 17 -10.35 2.90 20.37
CA ARG A 17 -9.42 3.97 20.00
C ARG A 17 -8.08 3.74 20.69
N LYS A 18 -7.24 2.90 20.09
CA LYS A 18 -5.92 2.52 20.60
C LYS A 18 -4.82 2.84 19.59
N ARG A 19 -3.57 2.84 20.05
CA ARG A 19 -2.40 2.96 19.17
C ARG A 19 -2.42 1.84 18.14
N ALA A 20 -2.14 2.17 16.88
CA ALA A 20 -1.99 1.19 15.82
C ALA A 20 -0.80 0.26 16.12
N ALA A 21 -0.94 -1.02 15.82
CA ALA A 21 0.14 -2.00 16.02
C ALA A 21 1.32 -1.79 15.05
N LYS A 22 1.08 -1.12 13.92
CA LYS A 22 2.08 -0.77 12.92
C LYS A 22 1.84 0.68 12.49
N GLU A 23 2.94 1.40 12.28
CA GLU A 23 2.91 2.74 11.69
C GLU A 23 2.56 2.67 10.19
N THR A 24 3.14 1.70 9.47
CA THR A 24 2.80 1.45 8.07
C THR A 24 1.36 0.93 7.95
N PRO A 25 0.49 1.59 7.15
CA PRO A 25 -0.90 1.17 7.01
C PRO A 25 -0.99 -0.17 6.29
N ARG A 26 -2.03 -0.95 6.63
CA ARG A 26 -2.38 -2.20 5.95
C ARG A 26 -3.63 -1.99 5.12
N VAL A 27 -3.51 -2.18 3.81
CA VAL A 27 -4.65 -2.19 2.90
C VAL A 27 -5.50 -3.45 3.17
N LYS A 28 -6.80 -3.26 3.40
CA LYS A 28 -7.75 -4.35 3.74
C LYS A 28 -8.46 -4.94 2.52
N SER A 29 -8.64 -4.13 1.48
CA SER A 29 -9.35 -4.51 0.26
C SER A 29 -8.68 -3.82 -0.92
N TRP A 30 -8.56 -4.54 -2.03
CA TRP A 30 -8.02 -4.06 -3.28
C TRP A 30 -9.13 -4.00 -4.33
N PRO A 31 -9.08 -3.05 -5.28
CA PRO A 31 -10.04 -3.00 -6.37
C PRO A 31 -9.87 -4.23 -7.28
N GLN A 32 -10.98 -4.70 -7.86
CA GLN A 32 -10.94 -5.71 -8.92
C GLN A 32 -10.44 -5.06 -10.22
N ILE A 33 -9.63 -5.82 -10.97
CA ILE A 33 -9.00 -5.36 -12.21
C ILE A 33 -9.11 -6.43 -13.28
N ASP A 34 -9.30 -5.98 -14.52
CA ASP A 34 -9.34 -6.85 -15.69
C ASP A 34 -7.93 -7.13 -16.23
N GLU A 35 -7.02 -6.16 -16.12
CA GLU A 35 -5.64 -6.24 -16.60
C GLU A 35 -4.62 -6.22 -15.45
N PRO A 36 -3.55 -7.06 -15.51
CA PRO A 36 -2.51 -7.07 -14.50
C PRO A 36 -1.78 -5.74 -14.38
N LYS A 37 -1.93 -5.07 -13.24
CA LYS A 37 -1.21 -3.83 -12.91
C LYS A 37 -0.97 -3.69 -11.41
N LEU A 38 0.01 -2.85 -11.04
CA LEU A 38 0.23 -2.48 -9.65
C LEU A 38 -0.89 -1.54 -9.18
N LEU A 39 -1.49 -1.86 -8.03
CA LEU A 39 -2.68 -1.17 -7.50
C LEU A 39 -2.38 -0.11 -6.44
N GLY A 40 -1.14 -0.04 -5.97
CA GLY A 40 -0.79 0.84 -4.87
C GLY A 40 0.68 1.21 -4.88
N LEU A 41 0.95 2.40 -4.35
CA LEU A 41 2.27 2.96 -4.18
C LEU A 41 2.36 3.60 -2.79
N ALA A 42 3.55 3.63 -2.21
CA ALA A 42 3.82 4.22 -0.92
C ALA A 42 4.61 5.51 -1.08
N GLY A 43 4.33 6.49 -0.22
CA GLY A 43 5.04 7.76 -0.19
C GLY A 43 5.09 8.34 1.22
N TYR A 44 5.88 9.39 1.38
CA TYR A 44 6.09 10.10 2.63
C TYR A 44 5.44 11.46 2.55
N LYS A 45 4.67 11.83 3.59
CA LYS A 45 4.07 13.15 3.66
C LYS A 45 5.16 14.19 3.91
N VAL A 46 5.26 15.19 3.04
CA VAL A 46 6.17 16.33 3.18
C VAL A 46 5.45 17.48 3.87
N GLY A 47 4.30 17.89 3.32
CA GLY A 47 3.61 19.07 3.80
C GLY A 47 2.32 19.35 3.04
N MET A 48 1.82 20.58 3.18
CA MET A 48 0.63 21.05 2.50
C MET A 48 0.89 22.44 1.92
N THR A 49 0.28 22.73 0.78
CA THR A 49 0.28 24.05 0.15
C THR A 49 -1.07 24.28 -0.53
N HIS A 50 -1.18 25.30 -1.36
CA HIS A 50 -2.34 25.55 -2.20
C HIS A 50 -1.94 25.57 -3.68
N ALA A 51 -2.90 25.29 -4.54
CA ALA A 51 -2.79 25.48 -5.98
C ALA A 51 -4.07 26.15 -6.50
N LEU A 52 -3.93 26.95 -7.55
CA LEU A 52 -5.06 27.35 -8.38
C LEU A 52 -5.28 26.23 -9.40
N VAL A 53 -6.45 25.60 -9.35
CA VAL A 53 -6.81 24.47 -10.22
C VAL A 53 -8.00 24.87 -11.05
N THR A 54 -7.93 24.64 -12.36
CA THR A 54 -9.08 24.84 -13.24
C THR A 54 -10.16 23.81 -12.92
N ASP A 55 -11.35 24.28 -12.58
CA ASP A 55 -12.49 23.41 -12.35
C ASP A 55 -12.98 22.80 -13.67
N THR A 56 -13.08 21.48 -13.72
CA THR A 56 -13.46 20.72 -14.93
C THR A 56 -14.82 20.04 -14.80
N ASP A 57 -15.49 20.14 -13.64
CA ASP A 57 -16.80 19.53 -13.44
C ASP A 57 -17.87 20.30 -14.22
N LYS A 58 -18.52 19.64 -15.19
CA LYS A 58 -19.54 20.23 -16.06
C LYS A 58 -20.78 20.72 -15.31
N ASN A 59 -21.03 20.18 -14.11
CA ASN A 59 -22.17 20.58 -13.30
C ASN A 59 -21.81 21.69 -12.30
N SER A 60 -20.54 22.09 -12.23
CA SER A 60 -20.09 23.13 -11.31
C SER A 60 -20.33 24.52 -11.89
N PRO A 61 -20.86 25.47 -11.09
CA PRO A 61 -20.97 26.87 -11.49
C PRO A 61 -19.63 27.53 -11.82
N THR A 62 -18.52 26.99 -11.32
CA THR A 62 -17.16 27.50 -11.54
C THR A 62 -16.41 26.77 -12.67
N ASN A 63 -17.09 25.96 -13.48
CA ASN A 63 -16.47 25.26 -14.61
C ASN A 63 -15.66 26.23 -15.50
N GLY A 64 -14.40 25.88 -15.76
CA GLY A 64 -13.47 26.67 -16.57
C GLY A 64 -12.79 27.82 -15.81
N MET A 65 -13.14 28.07 -14.55
CA MET A 65 -12.48 29.07 -13.70
C MET A 65 -11.38 28.43 -12.84
N GLU A 66 -10.41 29.24 -12.42
CA GLU A 66 -9.40 28.83 -11.45
C GLU A 66 -9.95 28.90 -10.01
N VAL A 67 -9.85 27.79 -9.28
CA VAL A 67 -10.32 27.66 -7.91
C VAL A 67 -9.15 27.38 -6.97
N PHE A 68 -9.09 28.11 -5.86
CA PHE A 68 -8.11 27.89 -4.80
C PHE A 68 -8.36 26.53 -4.12
N THR A 69 -7.38 25.63 -4.20
CA THR A 69 -7.49 24.27 -3.68
C THR A 69 -6.34 23.95 -2.74
N PRO A 70 -6.61 23.52 -1.49
CA PRO A 70 -5.56 23.02 -0.59
C PRO A 70 -5.07 21.65 -1.05
N ILE A 71 -3.76 21.48 -1.15
CA ILE A 71 -3.12 20.25 -1.61
C ILE A 71 -2.13 19.71 -0.59
N THR A 72 -1.96 18.38 -0.55
CA THR A 72 -0.94 17.70 0.25
C THR A 72 0.17 17.20 -0.65
N VAL A 73 1.41 17.56 -0.34
CA VAL A 73 2.59 17.12 -1.09
C VAL A 73 3.12 15.83 -0.46
N LEU A 74 3.18 14.78 -1.26
CA LEU A 74 3.76 13.49 -0.90
C LEU A 74 5.04 13.28 -1.73
N GLU A 75 6.14 12.96 -1.06
CA GLU A 75 7.37 12.49 -1.69
C GLU A 75 7.24 10.99 -1.94
N VAL A 76 7.26 10.61 -3.21
CA VAL A 76 7.00 9.24 -3.66
C VAL A 76 8.26 8.72 -4.37
N PRO A 77 9.25 8.20 -3.61
CA PRO A 77 10.45 7.66 -4.22
C PRO A 77 10.12 6.39 -5.03
N PRO A 78 10.95 6.02 -6.02
CA PRO A 78 10.82 4.74 -6.69
C PRO A 78 10.80 3.59 -5.68
N VAL A 79 9.79 2.72 -5.79
CA VAL A 79 9.69 1.50 -4.97
C VAL A 79 10.45 0.37 -5.62
N VAL A 80 11.06 -0.47 -4.79
CA VAL A 80 11.84 -1.63 -5.25
C VAL A 80 11.01 -2.89 -5.02
N VAL A 81 10.86 -3.69 -6.08
CA VAL A 81 10.21 -5.00 -6.01
C VAL A 81 11.22 -6.00 -5.46
N MET A 82 10.94 -6.55 -4.26
CA MET A 82 11.78 -7.58 -3.64
C MET A 82 11.30 -9.00 -3.97
N GLY A 83 10.07 -9.16 -4.43
CA GLY A 83 9.54 -10.48 -4.77
C GLY A 83 8.05 -10.49 -5.10
N ILE A 84 7.55 -11.69 -5.33
CA ILE A 84 6.15 -12.00 -5.64
C ILE A 84 5.68 -13.08 -4.67
N ARG A 85 4.44 -12.97 -4.22
CA ARG A 85 3.79 -13.91 -3.30
C ARG A 85 2.48 -14.40 -3.89
N ALA A 86 2.32 -15.72 -3.98
CA ALA A 86 1.09 -16.36 -4.43
C ALA A 86 0.23 -16.80 -3.22
N TYR A 87 -1.09 -16.62 -3.36
CA TYR A 87 -2.07 -16.99 -2.35
C TYR A 87 -3.08 -17.99 -2.91
N GLU A 88 -3.35 -19.05 -2.15
CA GLU A 88 -4.47 -19.97 -2.37
C GLU A 88 -5.66 -19.56 -1.50
N LYS A 89 -6.86 -19.88 -1.97
CA LYS A 89 -8.09 -19.73 -1.19
C LYS A 89 -8.40 -21.02 -0.45
N THR A 90 -8.30 -20.97 0.87
CA THR A 90 -8.69 -22.08 1.75
C THR A 90 -10.05 -21.82 2.39
N SER A 91 -10.63 -22.83 3.05
CA SER A 91 -11.85 -22.67 3.85
C SER A 91 -11.72 -21.63 4.97
N ARG A 92 -10.49 -21.26 5.36
CA ARG A 92 -10.18 -20.24 6.38
C ARG A 92 -9.72 -18.90 5.78
N GLY A 93 -9.83 -18.73 4.46
CA GLY A 93 -9.40 -17.55 3.72
C GLY A 93 -8.08 -17.74 2.97
N LEU A 94 -7.47 -16.62 2.58
CA LEU A 94 -6.26 -16.62 1.76
C LEU A 94 -5.04 -17.07 2.57
N LYS A 95 -4.33 -18.07 2.06
CA LYS A 95 -3.10 -18.60 2.63
C LYS A 95 -1.97 -18.49 1.61
N VAL A 96 -0.75 -18.22 2.08
CA VAL A 96 0.43 -18.13 1.21
C VAL A 96 0.81 -19.52 0.75
N ILE A 97 0.98 -19.69 -0.57
CA ILE A 97 1.49 -20.92 -1.17
C ILE A 97 3.02 -20.87 -1.16
N THR A 98 3.57 -19.91 -1.89
CA THR A 98 5.01 -19.72 -2.09
C THR A 98 5.35 -18.27 -2.41
N GLU A 99 6.65 -17.96 -2.30
CA GLU A 99 7.22 -16.64 -2.58
C GLU A 99 8.44 -16.80 -3.48
N VAL A 100 8.51 -15.94 -4.51
CA VAL A 100 9.70 -15.79 -5.34
C VAL A 100 10.36 -14.46 -5.00
N LEU A 101 11.59 -14.50 -4.49
CA LEU A 101 12.39 -13.32 -4.18
C LEU A 101 13.27 -12.94 -5.37
N ALA A 102 13.63 -11.66 -5.43
CA ALA A 102 14.63 -11.16 -6.37
C ALA A 102 16.05 -11.59 -5.95
N ASP A 103 16.96 -11.70 -6.92
CA ASP A 103 18.35 -12.11 -6.67
C ASP A 103 19.16 -11.00 -5.98
N ASN A 104 19.01 -9.78 -6.46
CA ASN A 104 19.73 -8.61 -5.97
C ASN A 104 18.87 -7.82 -4.98
N LEU A 105 18.71 -8.34 -3.76
CA LEU A 105 18.04 -7.61 -2.69
C LEU A 105 18.92 -6.46 -2.17
N ASP A 106 18.30 -5.31 -1.91
CA ASP A 106 18.99 -4.15 -1.33
C ASP A 106 19.55 -4.50 0.06
N GLU A 107 20.82 -4.18 0.31
CA GLU A 107 21.47 -4.38 1.62
C GLU A 107 20.72 -3.67 2.74
N GLU A 108 20.07 -2.54 2.47
CA GLU A 108 19.28 -1.79 3.46
C GLU A 108 18.07 -2.58 3.98
N LEU A 109 17.57 -3.54 3.20
CA LEU A 109 16.47 -4.42 3.59
C LEU A 109 16.85 -5.30 4.80
N SER A 110 18.15 -5.57 4.99
CA SER A 110 18.68 -6.28 6.17
C SER A 110 18.34 -5.59 7.51
N ARG A 111 18.09 -4.27 7.50
CA ARG A 111 17.66 -3.53 8.70
C ARG A 111 16.25 -3.89 9.14
N LYS A 112 15.44 -4.50 8.27
CA LYS A 112 14.04 -4.84 8.53
C LYS A 112 13.81 -6.34 8.60
N ILE A 113 14.42 -7.12 7.72
CA ILE A 113 14.25 -8.58 7.62
C ILE A 113 15.61 -9.27 7.55
N SER A 114 15.67 -10.53 7.96
CA SER A 114 16.83 -11.38 7.69
C SER A 114 16.86 -11.75 6.21
N LEU A 115 17.90 -11.31 5.49
CA LEU A 115 18.09 -11.68 4.10
C LEU A 115 18.43 -13.17 3.98
N PRO A 116 17.86 -13.90 3.00
CA PRO A 116 18.24 -15.27 2.73
C PRO A 116 19.69 -15.31 2.22
N LYS A 117 20.54 -16.11 2.87
CA LYS A 117 21.95 -16.27 2.48
C LYS A 117 22.11 -17.16 1.25
N GLU A 118 21.28 -18.18 1.15
CA GLU A 118 21.21 -19.12 0.04
C GLU A 118 19.77 -19.15 -0.44
N TYR A 119 19.55 -18.81 -1.72
CA TYR A 119 18.21 -18.80 -2.31
C TYR A 119 18.27 -19.35 -3.73
N ASN A 120 17.59 -20.47 -3.96
CA ASN A 120 17.44 -21.04 -5.28
C ASN A 120 16.18 -20.48 -5.96
N LYS A 121 16.37 -19.44 -6.76
CA LYS A 121 15.29 -18.79 -7.50
C LYS A 121 14.63 -19.71 -8.52
N SER A 122 15.40 -20.53 -9.23
CA SER A 122 14.87 -21.44 -10.25
C SER A 122 13.89 -22.44 -9.65
N GLU A 123 14.22 -22.99 -8.48
CA GLU A 123 13.32 -23.88 -7.74
C GLU A 123 12.06 -23.15 -7.25
N ALA A 124 12.19 -21.92 -6.75
CA ALA A 124 11.04 -21.14 -6.31
C ALA A 124 10.10 -20.77 -7.46
N ILE A 125 10.64 -20.45 -8.64
CA ILE A 125 9.85 -20.20 -9.85
C ILE A 125 9.11 -21.48 -10.26
N ALA A 126 9.80 -22.63 -10.29
CA ALA A 126 9.15 -23.91 -10.61
C ALA A 126 8.01 -24.24 -9.64
N LYS A 127 8.20 -23.96 -8.34
CA LYS A 127 7.15 -24.12 -7.32
C LYS A 127 5.96 -23.19 -7.54
N ILE A 128 6.19 -21.93 -7.92
CA ILE A 128 5.09 -21.02 -8.26
C ILE A 128 4.37 -21.50 -9.52
N GLN A 129 5.11 -21.90 -10.56
CA GLN A 129 4.53 -22.39 -11.81
C GLN A 129 3.64 -23.62 -11.60
N GLY A 130 4.09 -24.59 -10.80
CA GLY A 130 3.28 -25.76 -10.43
C GLY A 130 2.07 -25.43 -9.55
N ALA A 131 2.05 -24.26 -8.90
CA ALA A 131 0.96 -23.81 -8.05
C ALA A 131 -0.01 -22.82 -8.72
N LEU A 132 0.22 -22.46 -10.00
CA LEU A 132 -0.59 -21.44 -10.69
C LEU A 132 -2.07 -21.81 -10.74
N GLU A 133 -2.40 -23.09 -10.93
CA GLU A 133 -3.79 -23.57 -10.99
C GLU A 133 -4.56 -23.36 -9.67
N ASN A 134 -3.85 -23.40 -8.54
CA ASN A 134 -4.44 -23.24 -7.20
C ASN A 134 -4.31 -21.79 -6.68
N THR A 135 -3.74 -20.89 -7.47
CA THR A 135 -3.49 -19.51 -7.07
C THR A 135 -4.72 -18.63 -7.33
N GLU A 136 -5.25 -18.02 -6.27
CA GLU A 136 -6.36 -17.06 -6.35
C GLU A 136 -5.85 -15.62 -6.45
N GLU A 137 -4.81 -15.26 -5.69
CA GLU A 137 -4.25 -13.90 -5.69
C GLU A 137 -2.73 -13.90 -5.79
N ILE A 138 -2.19 -12.98 -6.60
CA ILE A 138 -0.76 -12.68 -6.66
C ILE A 138 -0.52 -11.29 -6.10
N ARG A 139 0.44 -11.17 -5.16
CA ARG A 139 0.84 -9.89 -4.58
C ARG A 139 2.33 -9.65 -4.77
N VAL A 140 2.67 -8.43 -5.16
CA VAL A 140 4.06 -8.00 -5.28
C VAL A 140 4.53 -7.51 -3.91
N LEU A 141 5.66 -8.05 -3.46
CA LEU A 141 6.36 -7.61 -2.26
C LEU A 141 7.26 -6.43 -2.65
N VAL A 142 6.99 -5.27 -2.05
CA VAL A 142 7.70 -4.02 -2.33
C VAL A 142 8.22 -3.40 -1.05
N HIS A 143 9.33 -2.67 -1.15
CA HIS A 143 9.80 -1.77 -0.11
C HIS A 143 10.11 -0.40 -0.71
N THR A 144 10.04 0.63 0.13
CA THR A 144 10.49 1.97 -0.23
C THR A 144 12.01 2.08 -0.09
N ASN A 145 12.61 3.10 -0.70
CA ASN A 145 13.97 3.52 -0.43
C ASN A 145 13.93 4.88 0.31
N PRO A 146 13.97 4.89 1.65
CA PRO A 146 13.88 6.13 2.41
C PRO A 146 15.10 7.05 2.24
N LYS A 147 16.26 6.54 1.83
CA LYS A 147 17.50 7.34 1.72
C LYS A 147 17.40 8.45 0.68
N VAL A 148 16.62 8.22 -0.36
CA VAL A 148 16.40 9.20 -1.43
C VAL A 148 15.32 10.22 -1.06
N THR A 149 14.76 10.14 0.16
CA THR A 149 13.72 11.03 0.64
C THR A 149 14.24 12.03 1.67
N SER A 150 13.46 13.07 1.94
CA SER A 150 13.75 14.07 2.97
C SER A 150 13.55 13.53 4.41
N VAL A 151 13.17 12.26 4.56
CA VAL A 151 12.89 11.63 5.85
C VAL A 151 14.19 11.08 6.47
N PRO A 152 14.45 11.27 7.77
CA PRO A 152 15.65 10.76 8.44
C PRO A 152 15.80 9.22 8.47
N LYS A 153 14.73 8.50 8.15
CA LYS A 153 14.67 7.04 8.17
C LYS A 153 15.59 6.49 7.08
N LYS A 154 16.41 5.49 7.40
CA LYS A 154 17.17 4.69 6.40
C LYS A 154 16.60 3.30 6.18
N LYS A 155 15.97 2.76 7.23
CA LYS A 155 15.33 1.44 7.24
C LYS A 155 14.13 1.44 6.30
N PRO A 156 14.06 0.56 5.29
CA PRO A 156 12.87 0.36 4.48
C PRO A 156 11.63 0.05 5.34
#